data_AF-A0A943XQN1-F1
#
_entry.id   AF-A0A943XQN1-F1
#
_cell.length_a   1.000
_cell.length_b   1.000
_cell.length_c   1.000
_cell.angle_alpha   90.00
_cell.angle_beta   90.00
_cell.angle_gamma   90.00
#
_symmetry.space_group_name_H-M   'P 1'
#
loop_
_entity.id
_entity.type
_entity.pdbx_description
1 polymer ?
#
loop_
_entity_poly.entity_id
_entity_poly.type
_entity_poly.pdbx_seq_one_letter_code
_entity_poly.pdbx_strand_id
1 'polypeptide(L)' 'MSEPGKFLIYCIEMYRRMKNISGRAAYELFLSTGADEYVRNCYGALHTTGEQYMLKDIDEYIQGQCRRKGEI' A
#
# COMPACT_ATOMS: atom_id res chain seq x y z
N MET A 1 17.25 -0.89 -9.91
CA MET A 1 15.94 -0.93 -9.23
C MET A 1 15.16 -2.13 -9.74
N SER A 2 14.76 -3.04 -8.86
CA SER A 2 13.93 -4.20 -9.22
C SER A 2 12.51 -3.77 -9.61
N GLU A 3 11.87 -4.52 -10.51
CA GLU A 3 10.47 -4.33 -10.93
C GLU A 3 9.48 -4.13 -9.75
N PRO A 4 9.49 -4.97 -8.68
CA PRO A 4 8.63 -4.77 -7.52
C PRO A 4 8.91 -3.46 -6.75
N GLY A 5 10.14 -2.94 -6.80
CA GLY A 5 10.49 -1.67 -6.16
C GLY A 5 9.89 -0.47 -6.89
N LYS A 6 9.87 -0.50 -8.24
CA LYS A 6 9.19 0.53 -9.04
C LYS A 6 7.69 0.51 -8.82
N PHE A 7 7.12 -0.69 -8.72
CA PHE A 7 5.71 -0.87 -8.43
C PHE A 7 5.33 -0.36 -7.04
N LEU A 8 6.13 -0.63 -6.00
CA LEU A 8 5.89 -0.11 -4.66
C LEU A 8 5.81 1.43 -4.65
N ILE A 9 6.74 2.11 -5.34
CA ILE A 9 6.72 3.57 -5.48
C ILE A 9 5.44 4.02 -6.18
N TYR A 10 5.02 3.32 -7.23
CA TYR A 10 3.75 3.58 -7.92
C TYR A 10 2.54 3.47 -6.98
N CYS A 11 2.49 2.41 -6.16
CA CYS A 11 1.42 2.21 -5.17
C CYS A 11 1.32 3.40 -4.22
N ILE A 12 2.47 3.82 -3.66
CA ILE A 12 2.57 4.90 -2.69
C ILE A 12 2.12 6.22 -3.32
N GLU A 13 2.56 6.50 -4.55
CA GLU A 13 2.15 7.68 -5.31
C GLU A 13 0.65 7.71 -5.58
N MET A 14 0.06 6.58 -5.97
CA MET A 14 -1.38 6.52 -6.24
C MET A 14 -2.20 6.59 -4.95
N TYR A 15 -1.73 5.93 -3.89
CA TYR A 15 -2.35 5.98 -2.57
C TYR A 15 -2.33 7.39 -1.98
N ARG A 16 -1.23 8.14 -2.16
CA ARG A 16 -1.15 9.55 -1.72
C ARG A 16 -2.19 10.42 -2.41
N ARG A 17 -2.46 10.19 -3.70
CA ARG A 17 -3.47 10.93 -4.47
C ARG A 17 -4.88 10.57 -4.01
N MET A 18 -5.14 9.28 -3.80
CA MET A 18 -6.44 8.79 -3.30
C MET A 18 -6.78 9.35 -1.92
N LYS A 19 -5.84 9.33 -0.98
CA LYS A 19 -6.03 9.81 0.40
C LYS A 19 -5.77 11.30 0.60
N ASN A 20 -5.29 12.01 -0.42
CA ASN A 20 -4.85 13.40 -0.32
C ASN A 20 -3.82 13.63 0.80
N ILE A 21 -2.80 12.76 0.89
CA ILE A 21 -1.73 12.84 1.88
C ILE A 21 -0.37 13.09 1.23
N SER A 22 0.62 13.48 2.04
CA SER A 22 2.00 13.62 1.56
C SER A 22 2.59 12.24 1.24
N GLY A 23 3.52 12.18 0.27
CA GLY A 23 4.21 10.93 -0.08
C GLY A 23 4.96 10.32 1.12
N ARG A 24 5.48 11.17 2.01
CA ARG A 24 6.09 10.75 3.27
C ARG A 24 5.09 10.09 4.22
N ALA A 25 3.92 10.70 4.44
CA ALA A 25 2.88 10.10 5.27
C ALA A 25 2.36 8.77 4.71
N ALA A 26 2.20 8.67 3.38
CA ALA A 26 1.85 7.42 2.73
C ALA A 26 2.93 6.34 2.94
N TYR A 27 4.21 6.70 2.78
CA TYR A 27 5.32 5.79 3.01
C TYR A 27 5.39 5.30 4.46
N GLU A 28 5.23 6.20 5.44
CA GLU A 28 5.21 5.84 6.86
C GLU A 28 4.03 4.93 7.22
N LEU A 29 2.85 5.13 6.60
CA LEU A 29 1.71 4.22 6.74
C LEU A 29 2.03 2.83 6.21
N PHE A 30 2.65 2.74 5.04
CA PHE A 30 3.02 1.46 4.45
C PHE A 30 4.02 0.70 5.33
N LEU A 31 5.03 1.38 5.85
CA LEU A 31 6.01 0.78 6.76
C LEU A 31 5.38 0.38 8.11
N SER A 32 4.54 1.24 8.70
CA SER A 32 3.90 1.00 10.01
C SER A 32 2.93 -0.18 10.00
N THR A 33 2.31 -0.43 8.85
CA THR A 33 1.33 -1.51 8.65
C THR A 33 1.92 -2.77 8.01
N GLY A 34 3.14 -2.70 7.45
CA GLY A 34 3.72 -3.78 6.65
C GLY A 34 3.10 -3.91 5.24
N ALA A 35 2.38 -2.88 4.78
CA ALA A 35 1.81 -2.87 3.44
C ALA A 35 2.89 -2.85 2.34
N ASP A 36 4.10 -2.39 2.64
CA ASP A 36 5.22 -2.43 1.71
C ASP A 36 5.70 -3.87 1.41
N GLU A 37 5.65 -4.76 2.40
CA GLU A 37 5.96 -6.17 2.23
C GLU A 37 4.80 -6.89 1.55
N TYR A 38 3.56 -6.54 1.92
CA TYR A 38 2.36 -7.04 1.25
C TYR A 38 2.37 -6.76 -0.26
N VAL A 39 2.66 -5.52 -0.66
CA VAL A 39 2.75 -5.13 -2.08
C VAL A 39 3.86 -5.88 -2.81
N ARG A 40 5.02 -6.08 -2.17
CA ARG A 40 6.14 -6.82 -2.76
C ARG A 40 5.82 -8.31 -2.94
N ASN A 41 5.12 -8.92 -1.99
CA ASN A 41 4.69 -10.32 -2.08
C ASN A 41 3.54 -10.52 -3.08
N CYS A 42 2.62 -9.55 -3.17
CA CYS A 42 1.46 -9.61 -4.04
C CYS A 42 1.71 -8.99 -5.43
N TYR A 43 2.97 -8.66 -5.79
CA TYR A 43 3.33 -8.00 -7.06
C TYR A 43 2.74 -8.71 -8.28
N GLY A 44 2.83 -10.04 -8.35
CA GLY A 44 2.31 -10.82 -9.48
C GLY A 44 0.79 -10.73 -9.66
N ALA A 45 0.03 -10.65 -8.56
CA ALA A 45 -1.42 -10.54 -8.61
C ALA A 45 -1.87 -9.09 -8.84
N LEU A 46 -1.28 -8.15 -8.08
CA LEU A 46 -1.62 -6.73 -8.12
C LEU A 46 -1.25 -6.06 -9.44
N HIS A 47 -0.17 -6.49 -10.10
CA HIS A 47 0.24 -5.95 -11.40
C HIS A 47 -0.75 -6.32 -12.53
N THR A 48 -1.52 -7.40 -12.35
CA THR A 48 -2.53 -7.82 -13.35
C THR A 48 -3.93 -7.30 -13.04
N THR A 49 -4.17 -6.83 -11.81
CA THR A 49 -5.45 -6.25 -11.40
C THR A 49 -5.49 -4.75 -11.68
N GLY A 50 -6.68 -4.21 -11.91
CA GLY A 50 -6.85 -2.78 -12.17
C GLY A 50 -6.40 -1.92 -10.99
N GLU A 51 -5.81 -0.77 -11.29
CA GLU A 51 -5.21 0.15 -10.31
C GLU A 51 -6.15 0.52 -9.15
N GLN A 52 -7.42 0.78 -9.44
CA GLN A 52 -8.43 1.10 -8.43
C GLN A 52 -8.67 -0.06 -7.45
N TYR A 53 -8.62 -1.30 -7.94
CA TYR A 53 -8.84 -2.50 -7.11
C TYR A 53 -7.64 -2.73 -6.20
N MET A 54 -6.44 -2.64 -6.77
CA MET A 54 -5.18 -2.72 -6.04
C MET A 54 -5.10 -1.67 -4.91
N LEU A 55 -5.45 -0.41 -5.19
CA LEU A 55 -5.43 0.65 -4.18
C LEU A 55 -6.45 0.41 -3.06
N LYS A 56 -7.64 -0.08 -3.43
CA LYS A 56 -8.68 -0.43 -2.47
C LYS A 56 -8.23 -1.59 -1.57
N ASP A 57 -7.62 -2.62 -2.14
CA ASP A 57 -7.09 -3.77 -1.40
C ASP A 57 -6.02 -3.36 -0.38
N ILE A 58 -5.10 -2.48 -0.79
CA ILE A 58 -4.09 -1.89 0.10
C ILE A 58 -4.74 -1.04 1.20
N ASP A 59 -5.75 -0.24 0.87
CA ASP A 59 -6.49 0.56 1.86
C ASP A 59 -7.21 -0.32 2.90
N GLU A 60 -7.87 -1.38 2.45
CA GLU A 60 -8.53 -2.36 3.31
C GLU A 60 -7.52 -3.08 4.23
N TYR A 61 -6.34 -3.44 3.70
CA TYR A 61 -5.25 -4.02 4.48
C TYR A 61 -4.76 -3.06 5.58
N ILE A 62 -4.46 -1.81 5.22
CA ILE A 62 -3.99 -0.76 6.14
C ILE A 62 -5.03 -0.50 7.23
N GLN A 63 -6.30 -0.40 6.88
CA GLN A 63 -7.40 -0.21 7.84
C GLN A 63 -7.54 -1.40 8.79
N GLY A 64 -7.40 -2.63 8.26
CA GLY A 64 -7.39 -3.85 9.07
C GLY A 64 -6.26 -3.87 10.10
N GLN A 65 -5.05 -3.45 9.71
CA GLN A 65 -3.92 -3.32 10.64
C GLN A 65 -4.13 -2.23 11.69
N CYS A 66 -4.76 -1.12 11.31
CA CYS A 66 -5.09 -0.04 12.24
C CYS A 66 -6.07 -0.53 13.34
N ARG A 67 -7.05 -1.38 12.98
CA ARG A 67 -7.96 -2.01 13.96
C ARG A 67 -7.23 -2.92 14.95
N ARG A 68 -6.30 -3.75 14.50
CA ARG A 68 -5.57 -4.69 15.38
C ARG A 68 -4.64 -3.99 16.38
N LYS A 69 -4.18 -2.78 16.10
CA LYS A 69 -3.34 -1.99 17.03
C LYS A 69 -4.13 -1.34 18.17
N GLY A 70 -5.47 -1.35 18.14
CA GLY A 70 -6.34 -0.77 19.17
C GLY A 70 -6.86 -1.75 20.24
N GLU A 71 -6.43 -3.01 20.22
CA GLU A 71 -6.88 -4.07 21.14
C GLU A 71 -5.79 -4.48 22.16
N ILE A 72 -5.00 -3.52 22.66
CA ILE A 72 -3.97 -3.77 23.69
C ILE A 72 -4.10 -2.77 24.83
#